data_AF-A0A2P5P7A4-F1
#
_entry.id   AF-A0A2P5P7A4-F1
#
_cell.length_a   1.000
_cell.length_b   1.000
_cell.length_c   1.000
_cell.angle_alpha   90.00
_cell.angle_beta   90.00
_cell.angle_gamma   90.00
#
_symmetry.space_group_name_H-M   'P 1'
#
loop_
_entity.id
_entity.type
_entity.pdbx_description
1 polymer ?
#
loop_
_entity_poly.entity_id
_entity_poly.type
_entity_poly.pdbx_seq_one_letter_code
_entity_poly.pdbx_strand_id
1 'polypeptide(L)' 'MPYRIERREGHKNSKGESAPWVIINKDREEVVGSSATKEDAEASIRARLAGEHGGFAKK' A
#
# COMPACT_ATOMS: atom_id res chain seq x y z
N MET A 1 11.32 -7.39 -3.70
CA MET A 1 10.25 -6.53 -3.15
C MET A 1 9.00 -7.37 -2.96
N PRO A 2 8.53 -7.58 -1.71
CA PRO A 2 7.38 -8.43 -1.40
C PRO A 2 6.03 -7.80 -1.82
N TYR A 3 6.01 -6.51 -2.16
CA TYR A 3 4.80 -5.81 -2.59
C TYR A 3 4.80 -5.55 -4.11
N ARG A 4 3.61 -5.54 -4.72
CA ARG A 4 3.35 -5.02 -6.07
C ARG A 4 2.33 -3.89 -6.01
N ILE A 5 2.44 -2.94 -6.94
CA ILE A 5 1.42 -1.92 -7.16
C ILE A 5 0.61 -2.32 -8.37
N GLU A 6 -0.70 -2.32 -8.25
CA GLU A 6 -1.65 -2.57 -9.33
C GLU A 6 -2.61 -1.39 -9.43
N ARG A 7 -2.89 -0.95 -10.65
CA ARG A 7 -3.91 0.09 -10.89
C ARG A 7 -5.26 -0.59 -11.13
N ARG A 8 -6.19 -0.40 -10.21
CA ARG A 8 -7.59 -0.82 -10.32
C ARG A 8 -8.48 0.38 -10.54
N GLU A 9 -8.94 0.54 -11.78
CA GLU A 9 -9.85 1.61 -12.13
C GLU A 9 -11.19 1.43 -11.39
N GLY A 10 -11.66 2.48 -10.71
CA GLY A 10 -12.86 2.42 -9.87
C GLY A 10 -12.64 1.90 -8.44
N HIS A 11 -11.42 1.53 -8.04
CA HIS A 11 -11.14 1.17 -6.65
C HIS A 11 -11.24 2.39 -5.73
N LYS A 12 -11.95 2.21 -4.61
CA LYS A 12 -12.12 3.23 -3.57
C LYS A 12 -11.54 2.72 -2.26
N ASN A 13 -10.90 3.60 -1.50
CA ASN A 13 -10.41 3.25 -0.17
C ASN A 13 -11.58 3.12 0.82
N SER A 14 -11.30 2.70 2.07
CA SER A 14 -12.31 2.62 3.14
C SER A 14 -13.00 3.95 3.48
N LYS A 15 -12.47 5.08 3.00
CA LYS A 15 -13.09 6.42 3.16
C LYS A 15 -13.99 6.81 1.98
N GLY A 16 -14.13 5.94 0.98
CA GLY A 16 -14.89 6.21 -0.23
C GLY A 16 -14.17 7.10 -1.26
N GLU A 17 -12.90 7.43 -1.03
CA GLU A 17 -12.09 8.23 -1.94
C GLU A 17 -11.52 7.37 -3.06
N SER A 18 -11.37 7.95 -4.26
CA SER A 18 -10.79 7.25 -5.41
C SER A 18 -9.31 6.95 -5.15
N ALA A 19 -9.01 5.66 -4.98
CA ALA A 19 -7.68 5.16 -4.67
C ALA A 19 -7.35 4.03 -5.64
N PRO A 20 -7.13 4.34 -6.93
CA PRO A 20 -6.94 3.32 -7.95
C PRO A 20 -5.63 2.57 -7.81
N TRP A 21 -4.64 3.07 -7.06
CA TRP A 21 -3.34 2.41 -6.90
C TRP A 21 -3.36 1.52 -5.66
N VAL A 22 -3.56 0.22 -5.85
CA VAL A 22 -3.58 -0.76 -4.76
C VAL A 22 -2.21 -1.40 -4.57
N ILE A 23 -1.83 -1.58 -3.31
CA ILE A 23 -0.61 -2.26 -2.90
C ILE A 23 -0.99 -3.67 -2.50
N ILE A 24 -0.47 -4.65 -3.23
CA ILE A 24 -0.75 -6.07 -3.01
C ILE A 24 0.50 -6.74 -2.45
N ASN A 25 0.36 -7.44 -1.33
CA ASN A 25 1.41 -8.32 -0.81
C ASN A 25 1.45 -9.59 -1.68
N LYS A 26 2.60 -9.90 -2.28
CA LYS A 26 2.78 -11.05 -3.16
C LYS A 26 2.76 -12.38 -2.41
N ASP A 27 3.14 -12.38 -1.14
CA ASP A 27 3.21 -13.59 -0.32
C ASP A 27 1.82 -14.11 0.06
N ARG A 28 0.91 -13.18 0.38
CA ARG A 28 -0.45 -13.47 0.87
C ARG A 28 -1.54 -13.14 -0.16
N GLU A 29 -1.15 -12.65 -1.33
CA GLU A 29 -2.01 -12.14 -2.40
C GLU A 29 -3.11 -11.15 -1.94
N GLU A 30 -2.86 -10.41 -0.86
CA GLU A 30 -3.84 -9.51 -0.23
C GLU A 30 -3.55 -8.03 -0.52
N VAL A 31 -4.60 -7.21 -0.57
CA VAL A 31 -4.45 -5.74 -0.64
C VAL A 31 -4.14 -5.21 0.76
N VAL A 32 -2.92 -4.71 0.94
CA VAL A 32 -2.44 -4.16 2.21
C VAL A 32 -2.55 -2.63 2.29
N GLY A 33 -2.89 -1.98 1.17
CA GLY A 33 -3.06 -0.54 1.10
C GLY A 33 -3.56 -0.07 -0.26
N SER A 34 -4.02 1.17 -0.33
CA SER A 34 -4.46 1.81 -1.57
C SER A 34 -4.22 3.30 -1.51
N SER A 35 -3.83 3.89 -2.63
CA SER A 35 -3.48 5.31 -2.76
C SER A 35 -4.08 5.94 -4.01
N ALA A 36 -4.19 7.27 -3.99
CA ALA A 36 -4.69 8.05 -5.12
C ALA A 36 -3.66 8.18 -6.26
N THR A 37 -2.37 8.16 -5.94
CA THR A 37 -1.27 8.24 -6.91
C THR A 37 -0.30 7.07 -6.75
N LYS A 38 0.44 6.77 -7.82
CA LYS A 38 1.46 5.73 -7.83
C LYS A 38 2.59 6.06 -6.85
N GLU A 39 3.04 7.32 -6.83
CA GLU A 39 4.13 7.78 -5.95
C GLU A 39 3.79 7.59 -4.47
N ASP A 40 2.54 7.87 -4.09
CA ASP A 40 2.06 7.67 -2.72
C ASP A 40 2.02 6.17 -2.37
N ALA A 41 1.57 5.31 -3.31
CA ALA A 41 1.64 3.87 -3.12
C ALA A 41 3.08 3.37 -2.94
N GLU A 42 4.04 3.89 -3.72
CA GLU A 42 5.47 3.57 -3.60
C GLU A 42 6.07 4.07 -2.28
N ALA A 43 5.68 5.27 -1.83
CA ALA A 43 6.07 5.80 -0.53
C ALA A 43 5.50 4.95 0.61
N SER A 44 4.25 4.48 0.49
CA SER A 44 3.60 3.62 1.46
C SER A 44 4.24 2.22 1.53
N ILE A 45 4.73 1.69 0.40
CA ILE A 45 5.56 0.48 0.36
C ILE A 45 6.88 0.71 1.07
N ARG A 46 7.57 1.82 0.78
CA ARG A 46 8.84 2.18 1.46
C ARG A 46 8.66 2.33 2.96
N ALA A 47 7.59 2.98 3.40
CA ALA A 47 7.25 3.14 4.82
C ALA A 47 6.97 1.79 5.48
N ARG A 48 6.28 0.85 4.81
CA ARG A 48 6.08 -0.51 5.33
C ARG A 48 7.38 -1.30 5.42
N LEU A 49 8.20 -1.28 4.37
CA LEU A 49 9.52 -1.94 4.40
C LEU A 49 10.42 -1.37 5.48
N ALA A 50 10.37 -0.05 5.69
CA ALA A 50 11.08 0.61 6.78
C ALA A 50 10.51 0.26 8.15
N GLY A 51 9.18 0.12 8.29
CA GLY A 51 8.51 -0.25 9.54
C GLY A 51 8.60 -1.73 9.91
N GLU A 52 8.75 -2.63 8.93
CA GLU A 52 9.03 -4.06 9.20
C GLU A 52 10.48 -4.28 9.65
N HIS A 53 11.43 -3.42 9.23
CA HIS A 53 12.83 -3.45 9.67
C HIS A 53 13.14 -2.53 10.86
N GLY A 54 12.27 -1.56 11.13
CA GLY A 54 12.35 -0.62 12.24
C GLY A 54 11.10 -0.77 13.08
N GLY A 55 11.12 -1.73 14.01
CA GLY A 55 10.01 -2.04 14.89
C GLY A 55 9.33 -0.77 15.40
N PHE A 56 8.00 -0.76 15.32
CA PHE A 56 7.15 0.24 15.94
C PHE A 56 7.61 0.47 17.38
N ALA A 57 8.35 1.56 17.61
CA ALA A 57 8.46 2.17 18.92
C ALA A 57 7.08 2.76 19.23
N LYS A 58 6.22 1.93 19.82
CA LYS A 58 5.07 2.37 20.59
C LYS A 58 5.56 3.43 21.59
N LYS A 59 4.99 4.63 21.53
CA LYS A 59 4.97 5.55 22.67
C LYS A 59 3.55 6.06 22.85
#